data_AF-A0A957KXE8-F1
#
_entry.id   AF-A0A957KXE8-F1
#
_cell.length_a   1.000
_cell.length_b   1.000
_cell.length_c   1.000
_cell.angle_alpha   90.00
_cell.angle_beta   90.00
_cell.angle_gamma   90.00
#
_symmetry.space_group_name_H-M   'P 1'
#
loop_
_entity.id
_entity.type
_entity.pdbx_description
1 polymer ?
#
loop_
_entity_poly.entity_id
_entity_poly.type
_entity_poly.pdbx_seq_one_letter_code
_entity_poly.pdbx_strand_id
1 'polypeptide(L)'
;GRNLELSSGGSQAENEFIKAELADALGDRLTEIIEMRRAFFEVIPINFRPDGSEVPFGELVRMRLFSFSSLEAETVLVEGRYPTTATEVNDEGFTVVEAVIGQKLAQDENLGIGDEMEGVSNEMMVRIVGIINPLDPGGEIWWGDASLLPFSSERLVGQVDTLILSFIAHPDTVTAILDHDLIYRVRVNTMDFDTADAIPFRDSLLNLSAQLASRGILINSRLIDILNRYEVELNDARVSLLLLTAQSVLAVLYAVGMVSSFLLEQARHELSTMAGRGFSAGQVTRLYGIEALLLSFGIAFPLGPPLAFLIMQ
;
A
#
# COMPACT_ATOMS: atom_id res chain seq x y z
N GLY A 1 4.01 1.44 1.07
CA GLY A 1 2.60 1.86 1.11
C GLY A 1 1.71 0.69 0.70
N ARG A 2 0.40 0.87 0.83
CA ARG A 2 -0.64 -0.04 0.32
C ARG A 2 -0.87 0.10 -1.20
N ASN A 3 -0.05 0.91 -1.87
CA ASN A 3 -0.25 1.32 -3.26
C ASN A 3 0.68 0.58 -4.22
N LEU A 4 0.29 0.55 -5.50
CA LEU A 4 1.06 -0.04 -6.58
C LEU A 4 1.73 1.07 -7.39
N GLU A 5 3.04 1.00 -7.58
CA GLU A 5 3.75 1.85 -8.53
C GLU A 5 4.15 1.01 -9.76
N LEU A 6 3.90 1.51 -10.96
CA LEU A 6 4.28 0.87 -12.21
C LEU A 6 5.06 1.85 -13.08
N SER A 7 6.08 1.37 -13.79
CA SER A 7 6.87 2.19 -14.72
C SER A 7 6.77 1.63 -16.13
N SER A 8 6.52 2.51 -17.09
CA SER A 8 6.26 2.21 -18.51
C SER A 8 7.05 3.14 -19.42
N GLY A 9 7.33 2.67 -20.64
CA GLY A 9 7.96 3.46 -21.71
C GLY A 9 7.03 4.48 -22.39
N GLY A 10 5.79 4.62 -21.93
CA GLY A 10 4.93 5.77 -22.23
C GLY A 10 4.10 5.70 -23.52
N SER A 11 4.05 4.57 -24.23
CA SER A 11 3.23 4.48 -25.46
C SER A 11 1.72 4.47 -25.16
N GLN A 12 0.92 5.18 -25.95
CA GLN A 12 -0.54 5.27 -25.73
C GLN A 12 -1.23 3.89 -25.68
N ALA A 13 -0.82 2.94 -26.53
CA ALA A 13 -1.38 1.60 -26.54
C ALA A 13 -1.02 0.80 -25.27
N GLU A 14 0.17 1.03 -24.72
CA GLU A 14 0.59 0.45 -23.45
C GLU A 14 -0.17 1.06 -22.27
N ASN A 15 -0.49 2.36 -22.35
CA ASN A 15 -1.25 3.06 -21.32
C ASN A 15 -2.68 2.52 -21.19
N GLU A 16 -3.37 2.36 -22.32
CA GLU A 16 -4.71 1.76 -22.34
C GLU A 16 -4.68 0.30 -21.87
N PHE A 17 -3.64 -0.45 -22.24
CA PHE A 17 -3.44 -1.81 -21.75
C PHE A 17 -3.26 -1.85 -20.22
N ILE A 18 -2.35 -1.04 -19.67
CA ILE A 18 -2.09 -0.99 -18.21
C ILE A 18 -3.38 -0.64 -17.45
N LYS A 19 -4.13 0.35 -17.92
CA LYS A 19 -5.41 0.73 -17.28
C LYS A 19 -6.43 -0.40 -17.31
N ALA A 20 -6.55 -1.11 -18.43
CA ALA A 20 -7.47 -2.23 -18.56
C ALA A 20 -7.08 -3.38 -17.62
N GLU A 21 -5.80 -3.78 -17.58
CA GLU A 21 -5.32 -4.84 -16.69
C GLU A 21 -5.46 -4.45 -15.20
N LEU A 22 -5.20 -3.18 -14.85
CA LEU A 22 -5.43 -2.68 -13.50
C LEU A 22 -6.90 -2.72 -13.11
N ALA A 23 -7.81 -2.32 -14.01
CA ALA A 23 -9.24 -2.36 -13.77
C ALA A 23 -9.76 -3.80 -13.63
N ASP A 24 -9.26 -4.74 -14.43
CA ASP A 24 -9.64 -6.15 -14.34
C ASP A 24 -9.13 -6.80 -13.04
N ALA A 25 -7.86 -6.58 -12.70
CA ALA A 25 -7.23 -7.19 -11.55
C ALA A 25 -7.73 -6.62 -10.20
N LEU A 26 -8.05 -5.33 -10.15
CA LEU A 26 -8.45 -4.65 -8.92
C LEU A 26 -9.97 -4.50 -8.79
N GLY A 27 -10.72 -4.52 -9.89
CA GLY A 27 -12.17 -4.38 -9.91
C GLY A 27 -12.65 -3.17 -9.09
N ASP A 28 -13.65 -3.40 -8.24
CA ASP A 28 -14.23 -2.38 -7.36
C ASP A 28 -13.26 -1.86 -6.27
N ARG A 29 -12.09 -2.48 -6.12
CA ARG A 29 -11.06 -2.04 -5.16
C ARG A 29 -10.17 -0.94 -5.72
N LEU A 30 -10.20 -0.73 -7.03
CA LEU A 30 -9.49 0.38 -7.66
C LEU A 30 -10.17 1.71 -7.29
N THR A 31 -9.49 2.54 -6.52
CA THR A 31 -10.00 3.87 -6.14
C THR A 31 -9.62 4.91 -7.17
N GLU A 32 -8.33 4.95 -7.51
CA GLU A 32 -7.79 5.97 -8.41
C GLU A 32 -6.51 5.47 -9.08
N ILE A 33 -6.33 5.84 -10.35
CA ILE A 33 -5.06 5.72 -11.07
C ILE A 33 -4.53 7.12 -11.30
N ILE A 34 -3.36 7.39 -10.74
CA ILE A 34 -2.67 8.67 -10.86
C ILE A 34 -1.55 8.47 -11.87
N GLU A 35 -1.65 9.16 -13.00
CA GLU A 35 -0.57 9.21 -13.99
C GLU A 35 0.41 10.31 -13.61
N MET A 36 1.69 9.94 -13.51
CA MET A 36 2.81 10.83 -13.31
C MET A 36 3.80 10.67 -14.45
N ARG A 37 4.19 11.76 -15.09
CA ARG A 37 5.30 11.76 -16.06
C ARG A 37 6.52 12.36 -15.40
N ARG A 38 7.69 11.80 -15.66
CA ARG A 38 8.96 12.27 -15.10
C ARG A 38 10.00 12.41 -16.19
N ALA A 39 10.56 13.61 -16.32
CA ALA A 39 11.66 13.91 -17.21
C ALA A 39 12.83 14.52 -16.43
N PHE A 40 14.06 14.24 -16.89
CA PHE A 40 15.29 14.79 -16.31
C PHE A 40 16.05 15.54 -17.39
N PHE A 41 16.59 16.71 -17.05
CA PHE A 41 17.52 17.41 -17.93
C PHE A 41 18.53 18.23 -17.12
N GLU A 42 19.69 18.43 -17.72
CA GLU A 42 20.75 19.27 -17.16
C GLU A 42 20.48 20.73 -17.50
N VAL A 43 20.70 21.63 -16.55
CA VAL A 43 20.45 23.06 -16.73
C VAL A 43 21.71 23.87 -16.51
N ILE A 44 21.75 25.01 -17.18
CA ILE A 44 22.79 25.99 -16.92
C ILE A 44 22.52 26.49 -15.50
N PRO A 45 23.53 26.53 -14.61
CA PRO A 45 23.36 26.95 -13.23
C PRO A 45 23.21 28.48 -13.14
N ILE A 46 22.29 29.05 -13.91
CA ILE A 46 21.95 30.48 -13.91
C ILE A 46 20.42 30.58 -13.82
N ASN A 47 19.95 31.32 -12.81
CA ASN A 47 18.55 31.73 -12.70
C ASN A 47 18.41 33.15 -13.25
N PHE A 48 17.43 33.36 -14.13
CA PHE A 48 17.08 34.68 -14.66
C PHE A 48 15.88 35.22 -13.91
N ARG A 49 16.04 36.36 -13.25
CA ARG A 49 14.95 37.03 -12.54
C ARG A 49 14.07 37.85 -13.49
N PRO A 50 12.83 38.20 -13.09
CA PRO A 50 11.95 39.08 -13.87
C PRO A 50 12.56 40.44 -14.23
N ASP A 51 13.56 40.91 -13.47
CA ASP A 51 14.28 42.16 -13.73
C ASP A 51 15.45 42.01 -14.72
N GLY A 52 15.66 40.81 -15.27
CA GLY A 52 16.75 40.46 -16.17
C GLY A 52 18.09 40.23 -15.47
N SER A 53 18.12 40.18 -14.14
CA SER A 53 19.36 39.86 -13.42
C SER A 53 19.65 38.36 -13.43
N GLU A 54 20.92 38.03 -13.68
CA GLU A 54 21.45 36.66 -13.62
C GLU A 54 21.95 36.33 -12.22
N VAL A 55 21.44 35.25 -11.65
CA VAL A 55 21.88 34.72 -10.36
C VAL A 55 22.50 33.34 -10.58
N PRO A 56 23.84 33.21 -10.52
CA PRO A 56 24.48 31.92 -10.68
C PRO A 56 24.25 31.03 -9.45
N PHE A 57 24.00 29.75 -9.67
CA PHE A 57 24.08 28.74 -8.63
C PHE A 57 25.54 28.38 -8.39
N GLY A 58 25.92 28.19 -7.12
CA GLY A 58 27.29 27.80 -6.74
C GLY A 58 27.63 26.32 -6.96
N GLU A 59 26.69 25.55 -7.50
CA GLU A 59 26.70 24.08 -7.60
C GLU A 59 26.20 23.65 -9.00
N LEU A 60 26.42 22.38 -9.38
CA LEU A 60 25.78 21.85 -10.58
C LEU A 60 24.27 21.73 -10.33
N VAL A 61 23.46 22.24 -11.25
CA VAL A 61 22.00 22.17 -11.12
C VAL A 61 21.44 21.14 -12.09
N ARG A 62 20.59 20.24 -11.59
CA ARG A 62 19.80 19.32 -12.40
C ARG A 62 18.34 19.61 -12.19
N MET A 63 17.58 19.70 -13.27
CA MET A 63 16.14 19.86 -13.19
C MET A 63 15.43 18.53 -13.36
N ARG A 64 14.43 18.34 -12.52
CA ARG A 64 13.48 17.24 -12.60
C ARG A 64 12.12 17.85 -12.87
N LEU A 65 11.55 17.51 -14.02
CA LEU A 65 10.22 17.97 -14.39
C LEU A 65 9.23 16.82 -14.20
N PHE A 66 8.19 17.11 -13.46
CA PHE A 66 7.06 16.22 -13.26
C PHE A 66 5.83 16.77 -13.98
N SER A 67 4.89 15.89 -14.27
CA SER A 67 3.49 16.29 -14.46
C SER A 67 2.58 15.28 -13.78
N PHE A 68 1.46 15.76 -13.28
CA PHE A 68 0.44 14.97 -12.61
C PHE A 68 -0.90 15.21 -13.29
N SER A 69 -1.65 14.13 -13.53
CA SER A 69 -3.01 14.20 -14.07
C SER A 69 -4.01 14.89 -13.13
N SER A 70 -3.80 14.79 -11.81
CA SER A 70 -4.71 15.32 -10.77
C SER A 70 -4.08 16.45 -9.93
N LEU A 71 -3.15 17.24 -10.49
CA LEU A 71 -2.38 18.23 -9.72
C LEU A 71 -3.28 19.21 -8.93
N GLU A 72 -4.28 19.79 -9.57
CA GLU A 72 -5.16 20.80 -8.96
C GLU A 72 -6.05 20.22 -7.86
N ALA A 73 -6.39 18.93 -7.95
CA ALA A 73 -7.23 18.26 -6.95
C ALA A 73 -6.46 17.94 -5.65
N GLU A 74 -5.14 17.86 -5.73
CA GLU A 74 -4.28 17.34 -4.65
C GLU A 74 -3.36 18.42 -4.07
N THR A 75 -3.47 19.65 -4.57
CA THR A 75 -2.65 20.79 -4.16
C THR A 75 -3.49 22.04 -3.92
N VAL A 76 -2.94 22.97 -3.14
CA VAL A 76 -3.47 24.32 -2.97
C VAL A 76 -2.48 25.32 -3.54
N LEU A 77 -3.01 26.27 -4.31
CA LEU A 77 -2.25 27.39 -4.84
C LEU A 77 -1.95 28.41 -3.73
N VAL A 78 -0.67 28.68 -3.50
CA VAL A 78 -0.20 29.68 -2.55
C VAL A 78 -0.08 31.04 -3.26
N GLU A 79 0.48 31.04 -4.46
CA GLU A 79 0.72 32.25 -5.25
C GLU A 79 0.71 31.93 -6.75
N GLY A 80 0.31 32.89 -7.60
CA GLY A 80 0.38 32.77 -9.05
C GLY A 80 -0.80 32.03 -9.68
N ARG A 81 -0.50 31.03 -10.52
CA ARG A 81 -1.47 30.16 -11.18
C ARG A 81 -0.88 28.78 -11.51
N TYR A 82 -1.74 27.84 -11.86
CA TYR A 82 -1.34 26.53 -12.40
C TYR A 82 -0.75 26.67 -13.82
N PRO A 83 0.15 25.74 -14.22
CA PRO A 83 0.78 25.78 -15.53
C PRO A 83 -0.22 25.39 -16.62
N THR A 84 -0.15 26.05 -17.77
CA THR A 84 -1.01 25.76 -18.92
C THR A 84 -0.23 25.03 -20.01
N THR A 85 -0.93 24.44 -20.99
CA THR A 85 -0.32 23.74 -22.14
C THR A 85 0.52 24.66 -23.04
N ALA A 86 0.52 25.98 -22.82
CA ALA A 86 1.16 26.94 -23.69
C ALA A 86 2.68 26.84 -23.63
N THR A 87 3.27 26.43 -24.75
CA THR A 87 4.67 26.67 -25.06
C THR A 87 4.80 27.97 -25.84
N GLU A 88 5.20 29.02 -25.16
CA GLU A 88 5.62 30.26 -25.82
C GLU A 88 7.04 30.08 -26.35
N VAL A 89 7.32 30.58 -27.55
CA VAL A 89 8.71 30.73 -27.99
C VAL A 89 9.13 32.16 -27.64
N ASN A 90 10.18 32.30 -26.82
CA ASN A 90 10.69 33.64 -26.48
C ASN A 90 11.43 34.28 -27.67
N ASP A 91 11.79 35.56 -27.54
CA ASP A 91 12.46 36.31 -28.61
C ASP A 91 13.84 35.72 -29.00
N GLU A 92 14.40 34.86 -28.16
CA GLU A 92 15.68 34.18 -28.35
C GLU A 92 15.53 32.77 -28.96
N GLY A 93 14.30 32.33 -29.22
CA GLY A 93 13.98 31.04 -29.84
C GLY A 93 13.79 29.88 -28.87
N PHE A 94 13.85 30.13 -27.56
CA PHE A 94 13.61 29.11 -26.54
C PHE A 94 12.12 28.83 -26.36
N THR A 95 11.79 27.55 -26.29
CA THR A 95 10.51 27.02 -25.89
C THR A 95 10.33 27.16 -24.38
N VAL A 96 9.47 28.08 -23.96
CA VAL A 96 9.16 28.36 -22.56
C VAL A 96 8.10 27.40 -22.05
N VAL A 97 8.47 26.61 -21.06
CA VAL A 97 7.62 25.68 -20.33
C VAL A 97 7.20 26.33 -19.02
N GLU A 98 5.89 26.51 -18.86
CA GLU A 98 5.33 26.95 -17.59
C GLU A 98 5.39 25.81 -16.57
N ALA A 99 5.90 26.12 -15.38
CA ALA A 99 5.90 25.18 -14.27
C ALA A 99 5.52 25.87 -12.97
N VAL A 100 5.00 25.07 -12.05
CA VAL A 100 4.86 25.44 -10.64
C VAL A 100 5.95 24.77 -9.83
N ILE A 101 6.41 25.49 -8.82
CA ILE A 101 7.23 24.96 -7.74
C ILE A 101 6.40 24.99 -6.47
N GLY A 102 6.96 24.55 -5.36
CA GLY A 102 6.25 24.57 -4.10
C GLY A 102 6.98 25.37 -3.07
N GLN A 103 6.23 25.71 -2.05
CA GLN A 103 6.57 26.82 -1.17
C GLN A 103 7.94 26.67 -0.51
N LYS A 104 8.31 25.44 -0.14
CA LYS A 104 9.60 25.17 0.48
C LYS A 104 10.78 25.46 -0.46
N LEU A 105 10.70 25.12 -1.74
CA LEU A 105 11.79 25.39 -2.70
C LEU A 105 11.93 26.87 -2.95
N ALA A 106 10.78 27.53 -3.12
CA ALA A 106 10.71 28.97 -3.31
C ALA A 106 11.41 29.70 -2.16
N GLN A 107 11.22 29.23 -0.92
CA GLN A 107 11.86 29.80 0.27
C GLN A 107 13.34 29.42 0.39
N ASP A 108 13.68 28.14 0.23
CA ASP A 108 15.04 27.62 0.46
C ASP A 108 16.03 28.18 -0.58
N GLU A 109 15.61 28.31 -1.84
CA GLU A 109 16.44 28.76 -2.97
C GLU A 109 16.13 30.21 -3.40
N ASN A 110 15.25 30.92 -2.66
CA ASN A 110 14.81 32.28 -2.95
C ASN A 110 14.34 32.44 -4.41
N LEU A 111 13.46 31.53 -4.85
CA LEU A 111 12.83 31.53 -6.17
C LEU A 111 11.45 32.16 -6.11
N GLY A 112 11.11 32.94 -7.13
CA GLY A 112 9.83 33.65 -7.25
C GLY A 112 9.05 33.33 -8.52
N ILE A 113 7.84 33.87 -8.62
CA ILE A 113 7.07 33.85 -9.86
C ILE A 113 7.75 34.75 -10.89
N GLY A 114 7.88 34.24 -12.11
CA GLY A 114 8.54 34.90 -13.24
C GLY A 114 10.04 34.61 -13.33
N ASP A 115 10.63 33.92 -12.36
CA ASP A 115 11.98 33.39 -12.49
C ASP A 115 12.03 32.33 -13.61
N GLU A 116 13.11 32.36 -14.38
CA GLU A 116 13.34 31.52 -15.56
C GLU A 116 14.65 30.74 -15.45
N MET A 117 14.63 29.47 -15.86
CA MET A 117 15.81 28.59 -15.85
C MET A 117 16.04 27.97 -17.21
N GLU A 118 17.27 28.07 -17.71
CA GLU A 118 17.67 27.60 -19.05
C GLU A 118 18.23 26.17 -19.01
N GLY A 119 17.69 25.28 -19.85
CA GLY A 119 18.22 23.94 -20.05
C GLY A 119 19.48 23.91 -20.92
N VAL A 120 20.49 23.12 -20.55
CA VAL A 120 21.78 23.03 -21.27
C VAL A 120 21.61 22.52 -22.71
N SER A 121 20.64 21.66 -22.96
CA SER A 121 20.61 20.86 -24.19
C SER A 121 19.41 21.08 -25.12
N ASN A 122 18.38 21.83 -24.72
CA ASN A 122 17.05 21.65 -25.31
C ASN A 122 16.32 22.91 -25.80
N GLU A 123 16.99 24.05 -26.02
CA GLU A 123 16.29 25.32 -26.39
C GLU A 123 15.04 25.53 -25.52
N MET A 124 15.11 25.13 -24.24
CA MET A 124 13.97 25.06 -23.34
C MET A 124 14.27 25.91 -22.13
N MET A 125 13.30 26.72 -21.76
CA MET A 125 13.35 27.54 -20.57
C MET A 125 12.16 27.19 -19.68
N VAL A 126 12.37 26.98 -18.39
CA VAL A 126 11.28 26.75 -17.45
C VAL A 126 10.99 28.04 -16.71
N ARG A 127 9.77 28.54 -16.84
CA ARG A 127 9.27 29.74 -16.16
C ARG A 127 8.40 29.34 -14.98
N ILE A 128 8.69 29.90 -13.81
CA ILE A 128 7.86 29.70 -12.62
C ILE A 128 6.61 30.57 -12.73
N VAL A 129 5.43 29.95 -12.84
CA VAL A 129 4.13 30.67 -12.95
C VAL A 129 3.30 30.61 -11.68
N GLY A 130 3.70 29.79 -10.71
CA GLY A 130 3.01 29.67 -9.44
C GLY A 130 3.77 28.86 -8.40
N ILE A 131 3.32 29.04 -7.16
CA ILE A 131 3.81 28.35 -5.96
C ILE A 131 2.64 27.59 -5.36
N ILE A 132 2.82 26.30 -5.14
CA ILE A 132 1.79 25.39 -4.62
C ILE A 132 2.24 24.67 -3.34
N ASN A 133 1.27 24.13 -2.61
CA ASN A 133 1.50 23.21 -1.49
C ASN A 133 0.61 21.98 -1.64
N PRO A 134 1.06 20.79 -1.19
CA PRO A 134 0.19 19.62 -1.16
C PRO A 134 -0.95 19.83 -0.14
N LEU A 135 -2.16 19.38 -0.47
CA LEU A 135 -3.30 19.43 0.47
C LEU A 135 -3.07 18.53 1.68
N ASP A 136 -2.54 17.33 1.43
CA ASP A 136 -2.08 16.39 2.45
C ASP A 136 -0.62 15.99 2.14
N PRO A 137 0.39 16.56 2.83
CA PRO A 137 1.80 16.19 2.61
C PRO A 137 2.12 14.72 2.91
N GLY A 138 1.34 14.07 3.78
CA GLY A 138 1.47 12.64 4.09
C GLY A 138 0.63 11.75 3.18
N GLY A 139 -0.08 12.37 2.23
CA GLY A 139 -1.06 11.73 1.37
C GLY A 139 -0.46 10.59 0.54
N GLU A 140 -1.29 9.60 0.29
CA GLU A 140 -0.90 8.39 -0.43
C GLU A 140 -0.48 8.65 -1.88
N ILE A 141 -0.98 9.73 -2.52
CA ILE A 141 -0.54 10.18 -3.86
C ILE A 141 0.96 10.49 -3.91
N TRP A 142 1.53 10.81 -2.76
CA TRP A 142 2.92 11.20 -2.55
C TRP A 142 3.79 10.02 -2.10
N TRP A 143 3.22 8.81 -2.01
CA TRP A 143 3.90 7.57 -1.66
C TRP A 143 4.52 7.55 -0.26
N GLY A 144 4.07 8.46 0.63
CA GLY A 144 4.63 8.61 1.97
C GLY A 144 6.10 9.03 1.98
N ASP A 145 6.64 9.37 0.80
CA ASP A 145 7.98 9.90 0.64
C ASP A 145 7.84 11.34 0.18
N ALA A 146 7.78 12.22 1.17
CA ALA A 146 7.81 13.65 0.94
C ALA A 146 9.10 14.09 0.23
N SER A 147 10.09 13.23 -0.08
CA SER A 147 11.23 13.56 -0.96
C SER A 147 10.89 13.57 -2.46
N LEU A 148 9.78 12.93 -2.86
CA LEU A 148 9.18 13.12 -4.20
C LEU A 148 8.40 14.44 -4.30
N LEU A 149 8.09 15.03 -3.15
CA LEU A 149 7.48 16.34 -2.97
C LEU A 149 8.26 17.15 -1.98
N PRO A 150 9.45 17.51 -2.43
CA PRO A 150 9.59 18.92 -2.43
C PRO A 150 10.19 19.28 -3.80
N PHE A 151 9.85 20.41 -4.37
CA PHE A 151 9.86 21.64 -3.61
C PHE A 151 11.11 21.72 -2.68
N SER A 152 12.20 21.00 -2.97
CA SER A 152 13.46 21.01 -2.23
C SER A 152 14.59 20.75 -3.20
N SER A 153 15.71 21.38 -2.92
CA SER A 153 17.00 20.95 -3.38
C SER A 153 17.42 19.66 -2.68
N GLU A 154 17.70 18.61 -3.45
CA GLU A 154 18.53 17.51 -2.96
C GLU A 154 19.99 17.86 -3.27
N ARG A 155 20.84 17.87 -2.24
CA ARG A 155 22.30 17.94 -2.40
C ARG A 155 22.87 16.53 -2.38
N LEU A 156 23.33 16.07 -3.53
CA LEU A 156 24.09 14.83 -3.62
C LEU A 156 25.52 15.09 -3.14
N VAL A 157 25.82 14.68 -1.90
CA VAL A 157 27.16 14.80 -1.32
C VAL A 157 28.10 13.84 -2.05
N GLY A 158 29.01 14.40 -2.85
CA GLY A 158 29.95 13.67 -3.72
C GLY A 158 31.16 14.53 -4.09
N GLN A 159 31.85 14.19 -5.19
CA GLN A 159 33.03 14.94 -5.66
C GLN A 159 32.66 16.31 -6.31
N VAL A 160 31.38 16.49 -6.64
CA VAL A 160 30.77 17.75 -7.08
C VAL A 160 29.38 17.83 -6.44
N ASP A 161 29.12 18.90 -5.67
CA ASP A 161 27.80 19.15 -5.09
C ASP A 161 26.80 19.43 -6.23
N THR A 162 25.72 18.65 -6.25
CA THR A 162 24.66 18.75 -7.26
C THR A 162 23.34 19.08 -6.58
N LEU A 163 22.71 20.17 -7.02
CA LEU A 163 21.40 20.66 -6.60
C LEU A 163 20.32 20.11 -7.55
N ILE A 164 19.36 19.35 -7.03
CA ILE A 164 18.21 18.89 -7.84
C ILE A 164 17.00 19.79 -7.59
N LEU A 165 16.56 20.50 -8.62
CA LEU A 165 15.35 21.35 -8.57
C LEU A 165 14.17 20.62 -9.21
N SER A 166 13.06 20.52 -8.48
CA SER A 166 11.84 19.83 -8.94
C SER A 166 10.77 20.83 -9.37
N PHE A 167 10.29 20.68 -10.60
CA PHE A 167 9.27 21.50 -11.23
C PHE A 167 8.07 20.64 -11.62
N ILE A 168 6.88 21.23 -11.63
CA ILE A 168 5.66 20.55 -12.10
C ILE A 168 5.06 21.33 -13.26
N ALA A 169 5.06 20.74 -14.45
CA ALA A 169 4.46 21.30 -15.65
C ALA A 169 3.12 20.63 -16.00
N HIS A 170 2.42 21.23 -16.96
CA HIS A 170 1.20 20.65 -17.50
C HIS A 170 1.48 19.30 -18.21
N PRO A 171 0.65 18.26 -18.03
CA PRO A 171 0.86 16.93 -18.63
C PRO A 171 1.06 16.94 -20.15
N ASP A 172 0.26 17.75 -20.86
CA ASP A 172 0.35 17.87 -22.32
C ASP A 172 1.69 18.46 -22.77
N THR A 173 2.25 19.41 -22.02
CA THR A 173 3.54 20.06 -22.32
C THR A 173 4.68 19.06 -22.19
N VAL A 174 4.71 18.27 -21.11
CA VAL A 174 5.73 17.21 -20.94
C VAL A 174 5.63 16.17 -22.05
N THR A 175 4.41 15.76 -22.40
CA THR A 175 4.18 14.75 -23.44
C THR A 175 4.61 15.22 -24.82
N ALA A 176 4.43 16.50 -25.14
CA ALA A 176 4.71 17.04 -26.46
C ALA A 176 6.20 17.28 -26.73
N ILE A 177 7.00 17.55 -25.68
CA ILE A 177 8.33 18.15 -25.85
C ILE A 177 9.46 17.28 -25.26
N LEU A 178 9.15 16.44 -24.28
CA LEU A 178 10.17 15.70 -23.53
C LEU A 178 10.00 14.19 -23.67
N ASP A 179 11.14 13.52 -23.80
CA ASP A 179 11.23 12.10 -23.48
C ASP A 179 11.05 11.93 -21.96
N HIS A 180 10.15 11.04 -21.55
CA HIS A 180 9.71 10.95 -20.18
C HIS A 180 9.38 9.52 -19.78
N ASP A 181 9.67 9.20 -18.52
CA ASP A 181 9.17 8.00 -17.89
C ASP A 181 7.69 8.22 -17.55
N LEU A 182 6.86 7.21 -17.82
CA LEU A 182 5.48 7.19 -17.34
C LEU A 182 5.36 6.29 -16.13
N ILE A 183 4.91 6.87 -15.03
CA ILE A 183 4.75 6.21 -13.74
C ILE A 183 3.27 6.21 -13.38
N TYR A 184 2.74 5.02 -13.12
CA TYR A 184 1.38 4.82 -12.64
C TYR A 184 1.37 4.60 -11.16
N ARG A 185 0.50 5.33 -10.49
CA ARG A 185 0.33 5.32 -9.05
C ARG A 185 -1.09 4.93 -8.74
N VAL A 186 -1.27 3.72 -8.21
CA VAL A 186 -2.60 3.12 -8.03
C VAL A 186 -2.98 3.10 -6.56
N ARG A 187 -4.10 3.76 -6.23
CA ARG A 187 -4.70 3.77 -4.90
C ARG A 187 -5.72 2.65 -4.79
N VAL A 188 -5.56 1.80 -3.78
CA VAL A 188 -6.41 0.63 -3.54
C VAL A 188 -7.23 0.83 -2.27
N ASN A 189 -8.54 0.63 -2.34
CA ASN A 189 -9.40 0.66 -1.16
C ASN A 189 -9.23 -0.62 -0.34
N THR A 190 -8.57 -0.49 0.81
CA THR A 190 -8.37 -1.59 1.76
C THR A 190 -9.35 -1.59 2.94
N MET A 191 -10.33 -0.68 2.99
CA MET A 191 -11.23 -0.57 4.16
C MET A 191 -12.20 -1.74 4.26
N ASP A 192 -12.65 -2.30 3.14
CA ASP A 192 -13.58 -3.43 3.10
C ASP A 192 -12.87 -4.78 2.94
N PHE A 193 -11.64 -4.91 3.43
CA PHE A 193 -10.83 -6.09 3.19
C PHE A 193 -11.11 -7.16 4.26
N ASP A 194 -11.83 -8.22 3.89
CA ASP A 194 -11.97 -9.41 4.75
C ASP A 194 -10.77 -10.35 4.58
N THR A 195 -10.49 -11.11 5.62
CA THR A 195 -9.56 -12.25 5.64
C THR A 195 -9.81 -13.25 4.52
N ALA A 196 -11.07 -13.43 4.10
CA ALA A 196 -11.45 -14.32 3.01
C ALA A 196 -11.02 -13.80 1.62
N ASP A 197 -10.94 -12.48 1.44
CA ASP A 197 -10.59 -11.83 0.18
C ASP A 197 -9.08 -11.70 -0.01
N ALA A 198 -8.30 -11.92 1.06
CA ALA A 198 -6.86 -11.67 1.08
C ALA A 198 -6.07 -12.52 0.08
N ILE A 199 -6.38 -13.83 0.03
CA ILE A 199 -5.68 -14.78 -0.84
C ILE A 199 -6.07 -14.57 -2.31
N PRO A 200 -7.36 -14.52 -2.68
CA PRO A 200 -7.75 -14.23 -4.07
C PRO A 200 -7.16 -12.90 -4.58
N PHE A 201 -7.18 -11.85 -3.75
CA PHE A 201 -6.64 -10.55 -4.13
C PHE A 201 -5.12 -10.57 -4.36
N ARG A 202 -4.37 -11.27 -3.48
CA ARG A 202 -2.94 -11.50 -3.66
C ARG A 202 -2.65 -12.22 -4.98
N ASP A 203 -3.40 -13.27 -5.29
CA ASP A 203 -3.18 -14.05 -6.50
C ASP A 203 -3.50 -13.24 -7.76
N SER A 204 -4.54 -12.40 -7.73
CA SER A 204 -4.82 -11.42 -8.79
C SER A 204 -3.66 -10.44 -8.99
N LEU A 205 -3.06 -9.91 -7.91
CA LEU A 205 -1.89 -9.02 -8.00
C LEU A 205 -0.64 -9.73 -8.57
N LEU A 206 -0.42 -11.00 -8.21
CA LEU A 206 0.69 -11.79 -8.76
C LEU A 206 0.49 -12.07 -10.25
N ASN A 207 -0.74 -12.39 -10.66
CA ASN A 207 -1.09 -12.59 -12.07
C ASN A 207 -0.90 -11.29 -12.88
N LEU A 208 -1.40 -10.17 -12.36
CA LEU A 208 -1.17 -8.85 -12.94
C LEU A 208 0.33 -8.56 -13.06
N SER A 209 1.11 -8.79 -12.00
CA SER A 209 2.56 -8.59 -12.04
C SER A 209 3.24 -9.45 -13.10
N ALA A 210 2.82 -10.70 -13.28
CA ALA A 210 3.38 -11.58 -14.30
C ALA A 210 3.00 -11.13 -15.72
N GLN A 211 1.76 -10.71 -15.93
CA GLN A 211 1.27 -10.18 -17.21
C GLN A 211 2.01 -8.90 -17.61
N LEU A 212 2.15 -7.96 -16.69
CA LEU A 212 2.88 -6.70 -16.95
C LEU A 212 4.38 -6.93 -17.15
N ALA A 213 5.00 -7.81 -16.36
CA ALA A 213 6.41 -8.17 -16.53
C ALA A 213 6.70 -8.80 -17.90
N SER A 214 5.74 -9.54 -18.48
CA SER A 214 5.89 -10.11 -19.84
C SER A 214 6.05 -9.05 -20.93
N ARG A 215 5.67 -7.80 -20.65
CA ARG A 215 5.81 -6.63 -21.52
C ARG A 215 6.91 -5.67 -21.08
N GLY A 216 7.73 -6.04 -20.09
CA GLY A 216 8.80 -5.20 -19.56
C GLY A 216 8.34 -4.13 -18.56
N ILE A 217 7.07 -4.16 -18.15
CA ILE A 217 6.53 -3.24 -17.14
C ILE A 217 6.79 -3.84 -15.76
N LEU A 218 7.48 -3.10 -14.90
CA LEU A 218 7.79 -3.53 -13.55
C LEU A 218 6.77 -2.94 -12.56
N ILE A 219 6.18 -3.80 -11.72
CA ILE A 219 5.38 -3.38 -10.58
C ILE A 219 6.28 -3.31 -9.36
N ASN A 220 6.38 -2.13 -8.75
CA ASN A 220 6.98 -1.95 -7.44
C ASN A 220 5.87 -1.76 -6.41
N SER A 221 5.67 -2.77 -5.57
CA SER A 221 4.64 -2.73 -4.54
C SER A 221 5.05 -3.50 -3.28
N ARG A 222 4.88 -2.84 -2.13
CA ARG A 222 5.01 -3.51 -0.82
C ARG A 222 3.71 -4.22 -0.41
N LEU A 223 2.63 -4.07 -1.16
CA LEU A 223 1.34 -4.67 -0.84
C LEU A 223 1.42 -6.19 -0.89
N ILE A 224 2.10 -6.75 -1.90
CA ILE A 224 2.32 -8.19 -2.04
C ILE A 224 3.06 -8.74 -0.81
N ASP A 225 4.11 -8.05 -0.36
CA ASP A 225 4.86 -8.45 0.84
C ASP A 225 4.02 -8.38 2.12
N ILE A 226 3.17 -7.35 2.25
CA ILE A 226 2.26 -7.21 3.38
C ILE A 226 1.25 -8.35 3.39
N LEU A 227 0.66 -8.69 2.25
CA LEU A 227 -0.29 -9.80 2.12
C LEU A 227 0.36 -11.15 2.41
N ASN A 228 1.59 -11.37 1.93
CA ASN A 228 2.37 -12.57 2.25
C ASN A 228 2.63 -12.71 3.76
N ARG A 229 3.02 -11.62 4.44
CA ARG A 229 3.25 -11.66 5.90
C ARG A 229 1.96 -11.90 6.67
N TYR A 230 0.87 -11.26 6.25
CA TYR A 230 -0.44 -11.44 6.86
C TYR A 230 -0.90 -12.91 6.83
N GLU A 231 -0.69 -13.61 5.71
CA GLU A 231 -1.02 -15.04 5.60
C GLU A 231 -0.20 -15.91 6.57
N VAL A 232 1.11 -15.66 6.65
CA VAL A 232 2.01 -16.36 7.58
C VAL A 232 1.58 -16.12 9.03
N GLU A 233 1.34 -14.86 9.40
CA GLU A 233 0.89 -14.49 10.76
C GLU A 233 -0.46 -15.11 11.11
N LEU A 234 -1.40 -15.15 10.17
CA LEU A 234 -2.72 -15.78 10.36
C LEU A 234 -2.58 -17.29 10.56
N ASN A 235 -1.73 -17.95 9.77
CA ASN A 235 -1.49 -19.38 9.92
C ASN A 235 -0.82 -19.71 11.25
N ASP A 236 0.17 -18.92 11.67
CA ASP A 236 0.84 -19.09 12.96
C ASP A 236 -0.12 -18.90 14.14
N ALA A 237 -0.99 -17.89 14.06
CA ALA A 237 -2.05 -17.68 15.04
C ALA A 237 -3.02 -18.87 15.08
N ARG A 238 -3.45 -19.38 13.91
CA ARG A 238 -4.34 -20.54 13.82
C ARG A 238 -3.71 -21.80 14.41
N VAL A 239 -2.45 -22.08 14.10
CA VAL A 239 -1.72 -23.23 14.66
C VAL A 239 -1.60 -23.11 16.18
N SER A 240 -1.26 -21.92 16.68
CA SER A 240 -1.16 -21.64 18.12
C SER A 240 -2.50 -21.85 18.83
N LEU A 241 -3.60 -21.35 18.25
CA LEU A 241 -4.96 -21.54 18.79
C LEU A 241 -5.40 -23.01 18.74
N LEU A 242 -5.09 -23.73 17.66
CA LEU A 242 -5.38 -25.17 17.56
C LEU A 242 -4.61 -25.96 18.61
N LEU A 243 -3.35 -25.63 18.86
CA LEU A 243 -2.52 -26.29 19.86
C LEU A 243 -3.04 -26.02 21.27
N LEU A 244 -3.43 -24.79 21.57
CA LEU A 244 -4.03 -24.41 22.85
C LEU A 244 -5.40 -25.10 23.06
N THR A 245 -6.20 -25.20 21.99
CA THR A 245 -7.47 -25.93 22.00
C THR A 245 -7.23 -27.43 22.24
N ALA A 246 -6.27 -28.04 21.54
CA ALA A 246 -5.92 -29.45 21.71
C ALA A 246 -5.41 -29.74 23.14
N GLN A 247 -4.55 -28.88 23.68
CA GLN A 247 -4.08 -29.00 25.07
C GLN A 247 -5.24 -28.89 26.07
N SER A 248 -6.17 -27.96 25.85
CA SER A 248 -7.35 -27.79 26.70
C SER A 248 -8.25 -29.02 26.65
N VAL A 249 -8.50 -29.57 25.46
CA VAL A 249 -9.26 -30.82 25.28
C VAL A 249 -8.57 -31.99 25.98
N LEU A 250 -7.25 -32.13 25.86
CA LEU A 250 -6.49 -33.16 26.55
C LEU A 250 -6.59 -33.03 28.08
N ALA A 251 -6.51 -31.81 28.62
CA ALA A 251 -6.66 -31.57 30.05
C ALA A 251 -8.06 -31.95 30.55
N VAL A 252 -9.11 -31.63 29.79
CA VAL A 252 -10.48 -32.03 30.09
C VAL A 252 -10.64 -33.55 30.04
N LEU A 253 -10.12 -34.21 29.00
CA LEU A 253 -10.17 -35.67 28.88
C LEU A 253 -9.43 -36.37 30.02
N TYR A 254 -8.28 -35.84 30.44
CA TYR A 254 -7.53 -36.34 31.58
C TYR A 254 -8.34 -36.20 32.89
N ALA A 255 -8.95 -35.04 33.13
CA ALA A 255 -9.79 -34.81 34.29
C ALA A 255 -11.00 -35.76 34.31
N VAL A 256 -11.66 -35.95 33.17
CA VAL A 256 -12.75 -36.92 33.04
C VAL A 256 -12.26 -38.34 33.35
N GLY A 257 -11.12 -38.76 32.80
CA GLY A 257 -10.54 -40.07 33.09
C GLY A 257 -10.20 -40.28 34.56
N MET A 258 -9.66 -39.24 35.23
CA MET A 258 -9.38 -39.25 36.66
C MET A 258 -10.67 -39.40 37.48
N VAL A 259 -11.67 -38.56 37.21
CA VAL A 259 -12.97 -38.61 37.93
C VAL A 259 -13.67 -39.95 37.69
N SER A 260 -13.67 -40.47 36.46
CA SER A 260 -14.20 -41.80 36.16
C SER A 260 -13.49 -42.90 36.93
N SER A 261 -12.15 -42.84 37.05
CA SER A 261 -11.39 -43.83 37.81
C SER A 261 -11.72 -43.78 39.30
N PHE A 262 -11.84 -42.58 39.87
CA PHE A 262 -12.24 -42.37 41.26
C PHE A 262 -13.65 -42.90 41.54
N LEU A 263 -14.62 -42.58 40.68
CA LEU A 263 -16.00 -43.07 40.79
C LEU A 263 -16.06 -44.59 40.69
N LEU A 264 -15.26 -45.19 39.79
CA LEU A 264 -15.21 -46.63 39.63
C LEU A 264 -14.63 -47.33 40.87
N GLU A 265 -13.62 -46.75 41.50
CA GLU A 265 -13.04 -47.25 42.74
C GLU A 265 -14.03 -47.19 43.91
N GLN A 266 -14.81 -46.10 44.00
CA GLN A 266 -15.88 -45.98 44.98
C GLN A 266 -17.02 -46.99 44.73
N ALA A 267 -17.39 -47.19 43.45
CA ALA A 267 -18.42 -48.14 43.06
C ALA A 267 -18.00 -49.62 43.25
N ARG A 268 -16.69 -49.95 43.28
CA ARG A 268 -16.22 -51.34 43.50
C ARG A 268 -16.75 -51.96 44.78
N HIS A 269 -16.91 -51.18 45.85
CA HIS A 269 -17.50 -51.68 47.09
C HIS A 269 -18.97 -52.09 46.90
N GLU A 270 -19.75 -51.30 46.17
CA GLU A 270 -21.15 -51.61 45.85
C GLU A 270 -21.26 -52.78 44.87
N LEU A 271 -20.40 -52.82 43.86
CA LEU A 271 -20.34 -53.89 42.87
C LEU A 271 -20.06 -55.25 43.50
N SER A 272 -19.24 -55.32 44.55
CA SER A 272 -18.99 -56.57 45.27
C SER A 272 -20.25 -57.14 45.93
N THR A 273 -21.13 -56.26 46.44
CA THR A 273 -22.41 -56.67 47.03
C THR A 273 -23.45 -57.06 45.97
N MET A 274 -23.46 -56.41 44.80
CA MET A 274 -24.35 -56.77 43.69
C MET A 274 -23.93 -58.08 43.01
N ALA A 275 -22.63 -58.32 42.86
CA ALA A 275 -22.10 -59.59 42.36
C ALA A 275 -22.54 -60.77 43.26
N GLY A 276 -22.58 -60.56 44.59
CA GLY A 276 -23.14 -61.52 45.54
C GLY A 276 -24.64 -61.82 45.35
N ARG A 277 -25.38 -60.99 44.60
CA ARG A 277 -26.80 -61.17 44.26
C ARG A 277 -27.04 -61.77 42.86
N GLY A 278 -25.98 -62.20 42.17
CA GLY A 278 -26.07 -62.93 40.90
C GLY A 278 -26.15 -62.06 39.64
N PHE A 279 -25.86 -60.76 39.72
CA PHE A 279 -25.75 -59.91 38.53
C PHE A 279 -24.52 -60.25 37.69
N SER A 280 -24.68 -60.33 36.37
CA SER A 280 -23.56 -60.55 35.43
C SER A 280 -22.81 -59.24 35.15
N ALA A 281 -21.48 -59.32 34.99
CA ALA A 281 -20.63 -58.16 34.70
C ALA A 281 -21.11 -57.37 33.45
N GLY A 282 -21.58 -58.07 32.41
CA GLY A 282 -22.08 -57.43 31.19
C GLY A 282 -23.37 -56.62 31.39
N GLN A 283 -24.28 -57.05 32.28
CA GLN A 283 -25.50 -56.29 32.60
C GLN A 283 -25.17 -54.99 33.32
N VAL A 284 -24.19 -55.02 34.21
CA VAL A 284 -23.76 -53.87 34.98
C VAL A 284 -23.08 -52.84 34.07
N THR A 285 -22.16 -53.26 33.21
CA THR A 285 -21.53 -52.36 32.22
C THR A 285 -22.58 -51.71 31.30
N ARG A 286 -23.60 -52.46 30.88
CA ARG A 286 -24.66 -51.95 30.00
C ARG A 286 -25.53 -50.89 30.70
N LEU A 287 -25.84 -51.10 31.99
CA LEU A 287 -26.60 -50.13 32.79
C LEU A 287 -25.83 -48.82 32.96
N TYR A 288 -24.58 -48.88 33.42
CA TYR A 288 -23.73 -47.70 33.57
C TYR A 288 -23.41 -47.01 32.23
N GLY A 289 -23.28 -47.78 31.14
CA GLY A 289 -23.11 -47.23 29.81
C GLY A 289 -24.30 -46.39 29.35
N ILE A 290 -25.53 -46.82 29.66
CA ILE A 290 -26.76 -46.06 29.35
C ILE A 290 -26.85 -44.80 30.22
N GLU A 291 -26.52 -44.90 31.50
CA GLU A 291 -26.50 -43.75 32.42
C GLU A 291 -25.49 -42.70 31.98
N ALA A 292 -24.27 -43.11 31.61
CA ALA A 292 -23.25 -42.21 31.09
C ALA A 292 -23.67 -41.55 29.77
N LEU A 293 -24.35 -42.29 28.89
CA LEU A 293 -24.91 -41.75 27.64
C LEU A 293 -26.00 -40.71 27.93
N LEU A 294 -26.90 -40.99 28.88
CA LEU A 294 -27.97 -40.08 29.30
C LEU A 294 -27.40 -38.80 29.91
N LEU A 295 -26.39 -38.90 30.78
CA LEU A 295 -25.76 -37.72 31.38
C LEU A 295 -24.99 -36.90 30.34
N SER A 296 -24.23 -37.55 29.47
CA SER A 296 -23.43 -36.87 28.44
C SER A 296 -24.30 -36.21 27.38
N PHE A 297 -25.26 -36.94 26.83
CA PHE A 297 -26.09 -36.45 25.71
C PHE A 297 -27.31 -35.64 26.19
N GLY A 298 -27.87 -36.00 27.35
CA GLY A 298 -29.06 -35.36 27.89
C GLY A 298 -28.79 -34.09 28.67
N ILE A 299 -27.63 -33.98 29.34
CA ILE A 299 -27.30 -32.82 30.18
C ILE A 299 -26.10 -32.07 29.61
N ALA A 300 -24.94 -32.73 29.48
CA ALA A 300 -23.69 -32.04 29.15
C ALA A 300 -23.69 -31.42 27.74
N PHE A 301 -24.14 -32.15 26.72
CA PHE A 301 -24.17 -31.67 25.33
C PHE A 301 -25.06 -30.42 25.12
N PRO A 302 -26.32 -30.38 25.57
CA PRO A 302 -27.16 -29.19 25.39
C PRO A 302 -26.76 -28.00 26.28
N LEU A 303 -26.13 -28.22 27.43
CA LEU A 303 -25.64 -27.14 28.30
C LEU A 303 -24.32 -26.51 27.81
N GLY A 304 -23.54 -27.22 26.99
CA GLY A 304 -22.26 -26.75 26.48
C GLY A 304 -22.34 -25.43 25.69
N PRO A 305 -23.07 -25.37 24.56
CA PRO A 305 -23.14 -24.17 23.73
C PRO A 305 -23.70 -22.92 24.45
N PRO A 306 -24.77 -22.99 25.27
CA PRO A 306 -25.25 -21.84 26.03
C PRO A 306 -24.23 -21.30 27.05
N LEU A 307 -23.51 -22.19 27.73
CA LEU A 307 -22.46 -21.79 28.67
C LEU A 307 -21.28 -21.13 27.94
N ALA A 308 -20.89 -21.67 26.78
CA ALA A 308 -19.86 -21.05 25.95
C ALA A 308 -20.28 -19.65 25.47
N PHE A 309 -21.55 -19.48 25.06
CA PHE A 309 -22.09 -18.19 24.66
C PHE A 309 -22.07 -17.16 25.80
N LEU A 310 -22.43 -17.57 27.02
CA LEU A 310 -22.38 -16.70 28.21
C LEU A 310 -20.98 -16.24 28.59
N ILE A 311 -19.95 -17.03 28.29
CA ILE A 311 -18.54 -16.67 28.57
C ILE A 311 -17.96 -15.75 27.48
N MET A 312 -18.49 -15.83 26.26
CA MET A 312 -18.07 -14.98 25.14
C MET A 312 -18.67 -13.56 25.16
N GLN A 313 -19.73 -13.33 25.95
CA GLN A 313 -20.31 -12.00 26.19
C GLN A 313 -19.55 -11.23 27.26
#